data_AF-A0A5K1UVE0-F1
#
_entry.id   AF-A0A5K1UVE0-F1
#
_cell.length_a   1.000
_cell.length_b   1.000
_cell.length_c   1.000
_cell.angle_alpha   90.00
_cell.angle_beta   90.00
_cell.angle_gamma   90.00
#
_symmetry.space_group_name_H-M   'P 1'
#
loop_
_entity.id
_entity.type
_entity.pdbx_description
1 polymer ?
#
loop_
_entity_poly.entity_id
_entity_poly.type
_entity_poly.pdbx_seq_one_letter_code
_entity_poly.pdbx_strand_id
1 'polypeptide(L)'
;MMNHRRGSTPAKGAHKSRYWHLATTVLCFFIVRITTFYVIHILQGSEYKYIDQLIALEREGNNQHGALHKRGHLSQPTERIHYFNSEQMNSTKDLQEYFQRNKRNGKIKQFLLKNDSMHYSFNSDLYNLKYIYESDILGRLSADVYSSLTVRINPLLLKALQFVLFREIPIKSGITKGNRNGRSGEGATSRGVEPFSLNRPELRFFLLICAVDLLIGVLLFLITQRLARWEVYFRYVNEDTRDAQWNLIDPILLMNIYLNNPLTILSNSFLSFDNFKLLLITTSFYLTLRRIRSEASPPQSSTPNLIAILFVNAMLLYITSFHFILVLIGVNHLLIYIHQGIMYKYKLKVPLNFLHMLLILLQNLALLIATLALYALLLLASAYVNSGSFSFLNNTLINEYKVLFLLPNLGNYWYLFSTTFRDYYHSFLFLFHFHVFFYPLPLLFRLVKTPLIYLKIMISIALVFHPNITVNDIVFSLLLLVIDYKRTVYAIPFIKLIIIMLGNLGLFFVTTNLWLRKNTGNANYVFFNQLIVFNITTFIITSSIKFYIRVQTPERQLQEGKCIVVSKEKTKFNLFQTLKETFV
;
A
#
# COMPACT_ATOMS: atom_id res chain seq x y z
N MET A 1 -6.47 -36.89 -48.34
CA MET A 1 -7.88 -36.65 -47.97
C MET A 1 -7.91 -36.24 -46.50
N MET A 2 -8.27 -34.99 -46.24
CA MET A 2 -8.34 -34.36 -44.92
C MET A 2 -9.42 -35.04 -44.06
N ASN A 3 -9.11 -35.39 -42.80
CA ASN A 3 -10.14 -35.70 -41.82
C ASN A 3 -10.25 -34.56 -40.80
N HIS A 4 -11.36 -33.85 -40.89
CA HIS A 4 -11.71 -32.68 -40.10
C HIS A 4 -11.88 -33.01 -38.62
N ARG A 5 -11.24 -32.19 -37.77
CA ARG A 5 -11.52 -32.03 -36.34
C ARG A 5 -13.02 -31.78 -36.11
N ARG A 6 -13.69 -32.64 -35.32
CA ARG A 6 -14.93 -32.25 -34.62
C ARG A 6 -14.54 -31.31 -33.47
N GLY A 7 -14.88 -30.04 -33.63
CA GLY A 7 -14.78 -29.04 -32.58
C GLY A 7 -15.73 -29.37 -31.43
N SER A 8 -15.18 -29.52 -30.22
CA SER A 8 -15.95 -29.46 -28.99
C SER A 8 -16.43 -28.02 -28.79
N THR A 9 -17.74 -27.81 -28.87
CA THR A 9 -18.40 -26.56 -28.46
C THR A 9 -18.03 -26.22 -27.01
N PRO A 10 -17.62 -24.98 -26.68
CA PRO A 10 -17.37 -24.61 -25.29
C PRO A 10 -18.70 -24.57 -24.53
N ALA A 11 -18.79 -25.37 -23.47
CA ALA A 11 -19.97 -25.48 -22.62
C ALA A 11 -20.36 -24.12 -22.00
N LYS A 12 -21.57 -23.65 -22.31
CA LYS A 12 -22.20 -22.44 -21.72
C LYS A 12 -22.29 -22.46 -20.18
N GLY A 13 -22.03 -23.60 -19.52
CA GLY A 13 -22.03 -23.75 -18.06
C GLY A 13 -20.77 -23.22 -17.34
N ALA A 14 -19.61 -23.21 -18.00
CA ALA A 14 -18.34 -22.82 -17.34
C ALA A 14 -18.24 -21.31 -17.04
N HIS A 15 -18.89 -20.47 -17.84
CA HIS A 15 -18.93 -19.03 -17.62
C HIS A 15 -19.81 -18.65 -16.42
N LYS A 16 -20.93 -19.36 -16.19
CA LYS A 16 -21.88 -19.06 -15.11
C LYS A 16 -21.29 -19.30 -13.71
N SER A 17 -20.46 -20.34 -13.56
CA SER A 17 -19.76 -20.66 -12.30
C SER A 17 -18.73 -19.58 -11.91
N ARG A 18 -17.97 -19.03 -12.85
CA ARG A 18 -16.93 -18.02 -12.54
C ARG A 18 -17.49 -16.71 -11.99
N TYR A 19 -18.64 -16.24 -12.51
CA TYR A 19 -19.29 -15.03 -11.99
C TYR A 19 -19.83 -15.22 -10.57
N TRP A 20 -20.37 -16.40 -10.27
CA TRP A 20 -20.78 -16.75 -8.91
C TRP A 20 -19.60 -16.75 -7.94
N HIS A 21 -18.49 -17.40 -8.28
CA HIS A 21 -17.30 -17.38 -7.42
C HIS A 21 -16.78 -15.96 -7.17
N LEU A 22 -16.78 -15.09 -8.19
CA LEU A 22 -16.36 -13.70 -8.05
C LEU A 22 -17.33 -12.89 -7.18
N ALA A 23 -18.64 -13.07 -7.36
CA ALA A 23 -19.66 -12.45 -6.51
C ALA A 23 -19.53 -12.91 -5.04
N THR A 24 -19.31 -14.20 -4.81
CA THR A 24 -19.08 -14.75 -3.47
C THR A 24 -17.80 -14.21 -2.84
N THR A 25 -16.71 -14.07 -3.60
CA THR A 25 -15.47 -13.45 -3.12
C THR A 25 -15.69 -12.01 -2.66
N VAL A 26 -16.39 -11.20 -3.46
CA VAL A 26 -16.67 -9.79 -3.14
C VAL A 26 -17.63 -9.68 -1.95
N LEU A 27 -18.64 -10.54 -1.88
CA LEU A 27 -19.57 -10.60 -0.75
C LEU A 27 -18.83 -10.97 0.55
N CYS A 28 -18.01 -12.02 0.51
CA CYS A 28 -17.19 -12.46 1.63
C CYS A 28 -16.24 -11.34 2.10
N PHE A 29 -15.58 -10.65 1.16
CA PHE A 29 -14.73 -9.50 1.43
C PHE A 29 -15.46 -8.42 2.25
N PHE A 30 -16.65 -8.00 1.81
CA PHE A 30 -17.41 -6.97 2.53
C PHE A 30 -17.88 -7.47 3.90
N ILE A 31 -18.43 -8.68 3.98
CA ILE A 31 -18.91 -9.25 5.25
C ILE A 31 -17.77 -9.33 6.26
N VAL A 32 -16.64 -9.93 5.89
CA VAL A 32 -15.50 -10.14 6.79
C VAL A 32 -14.92 -8.79 7.24
N ARG A 33 -14.73 -7.84 6.32
CA ARG A 33 -14.13 -6.54 6.66
C ARG A 33 -15.03 -5.66 7.51
N ILE A 34 -16.31 -5.58 7.19
CA ILE A 34 -17.28 -4.81 7.97
C ILE A 34 -17.41 -5.42 9.37
N THR A 35 -17.53 -6.75 9.46
CA THR A 35 -17.59 -7.45 10.76
C THR A 35 -16.32 -7.20 11.58
N THR A 36 -15.15 -7.33 10.96
CA THR A 36 -13.85 -7.12 11.64
C THR A 36 -13.70 -5.68 12.12
N PHE A 37 -14.08 -4.69 11.31
CA PHE A 37 -14.06 -3.28 11.70
C PHE A 37 -14.91 -3.02 12.94
N TYR A 38 -16.15 -3.53 12.97
CA TYR A 38 -17.01 -3.38 14.15
C TYR A 38 -16.48 -4.13 15.38
N VAL A 39 -15.98 -5.35 15.20
CA VAL A 39 -15.40 -6.13 16.32
C VAL A 39 -14.20 -5.40 16.92
N ILE A 40 -13.30 -4.85 16.08
CA ILE A 40 -12.14 -4.08 16.55
C ILE A 40 -12.59 -2.80 17.24
N HIS A 41 -13.53 -2.06 16.65
CA HIS A 41 -14.08 -0.84 17.25
C HIS A 41 -14.80 -1.12 18.59
N ILE A 42 -15.42 -2.29 18.75
CA ILE A 42 -16.01 -2.72 20.04
C ILE A 42 -14.92 -3.09 21.06
N LEU A 43 -13.89 -3.84 20.64
CA LEU A 43 -12.85 -4.36 21.53
C LEU A 43 -11.86 -3.29 21.99
N GLN A 44 -11.51 -2.34 21.13
CA GLN A 44 -10.54 -1.28 21.44
C GLN A 44 -11.23 0.02 21.90
N GLY A 45 -12.53 0.19 21.66
CA GLY A 45 -13.16 1.51 21.60
C GLY A 45 -12.67 2.28 20.37
N SER A 46 -13.35 3.36 19.96
CA SER A 46 -12.72 4.24 18.96
C SER A 46 -11.50 4.89 19.63
N GLU A 47 -10.29 4.50 19.21
CA GLU A 47 -9.06 5.22 19.59
C GLU A 47 -9.13 6.70 19.16
N TYR A 48 -10.04 6.99 18.24
CA TYR A 48 -10.41 8.29 17.71
C TYR A 48 -11.61 8.94 18.43
N LYS A 49 -12.02 8.47 19.62
CA LYS A 49 -13.09 9.12 20.41
C LYS A 49 -12.85 10.62 20.65
N TYR A 50 -11.60 11.04 20.68
CA TYR A 50 -11.23 12.46 20.76
C TYR A 50 -11.56 13.24 19.48
N ILE A 51 -11.55 12.60 18.30
CA ILE A 51 -12.02 13.18 17.03
C ILE A 51 -13.50 13.46 17.13
N ASP A 52 -14.31 12.51 17.62
CA ASP A 52 -15.75 12.73 17.83
C ASP A 52 -16.01 13.91 18.79
N GLN A 53 -15.22 14.04 19.85
CA GLN A 53 -15.27 15.20 20.76
C GLN A 53 -14.92 16.51 20.06
N LEU A 54 -13.89 16.53 19.21
CA LEU A 54 -13.51 17.70 18.42
C LEU A 54 -14.59 18.09 17.40
N ILE A 55 -15.21 17.11 16.74
CA ILE A 55 -16.32 17.33 15.79
C ILE A 55 -17.53 17.90 16.51
N ALA A 56 -17.85 17.40 17.71
CA ALA A 56 -18.93 17.92 18.53
C ALA A 56 -18.69 19.39 18.91
N LEU A 57 -17.47 19.72 19.35
CA LEU A 57 -17.08 21.09 19.69
C LEU A 57 -17.17 22.04 18.48
N GLU A 58 -16.75 21.59 17.30
CA GLU A 58 -16.87 22.37 16.07
C GLU A 58 -18.34 22.64 15.69
N ARG A 59 -19.20 21.61 15.81
CA ARG A 59 -20.64 21.73 15.56
C ARG A 59 -21.33 22.65 16.56
N GLU A 60 -20.93 22.61 17.83
CA GLU A 60 -21.41 23.53 18.85
C GLU A 60 -20.97 24.98 18.58
N GLY A 61 -19.73 25.21 18.14
CA GLY A 61 -19.24 26.53 17.75
C GLY A 61 -19.99 27.13 16.55
N ASN A 62 -20.27 26.32 15.52
CA ASN A 62 -21.08 26.75 14.37
C ASN A 62 -22.56 26.99 14.74
N ASN A 63 -23.11 26.23 15.69
CA ASN A 63 -24.49 26.43 16.16
C ASN A 63 -24.63 27.67 17.06
N GLN A 64 -23.60 28.06 17.81
CA GLN A 64 -23.62 29.29 18.63
C GLN A 64 -23.62 30.58 17.80
N HIS A 65 -22.99 30.57 16.61
CA HIS A 65 -23.12 31.69 15.65
C HIS A 65 -24.53 31.82 15.06
N GLY A 66 -25.38 30.78 15.15
CA GLY A 66 -26.78 30.82 14.72
C GLY A 66 -27.80 31.04 15.85
N ALA A 67 -27.38 30.98 17.12
CA ALA A 67 -28.30 30.92 18.27
C ALA A 67 -28.07 32.02 19.33
N LEU A 68 -27.43 33.13 18.96
CA LEU A 68 -27.26 34.30 19.82
C LEU A 68 -28.54 35.17 19.88
N HIS A 69 -29.68 34.54 20.18
CA HIS A 69 -30.90 35.20 20.63
C HIS A 69 -31.78 34.23 21.44
N LYS A 70 -31.43 34.01 22.71
CA LYS A 70 -32.35 33.98 23.89
C LYS A 70 -31.69 33.32 25.12
N ARG A 71 -31.64 34.10 26.21
CA ARG A 71 -31.69 33.81 27.67
C ARG A 71 -31.51 32.34 28.13
N GLY A 72 -30.84 31.97 29.22
CA GLY A 72 -30.40 32.68 30.43
C GLY A 72 -30.66 31.82 31.68
N HIS A 73 -29.68 31.77 32.61
CA HIS A 73 -29.74 31.46 34.06
C HIS A 73 -29.84 30.01 34.65
N LEU A 74 -28.87 29.73 35.56
CA LEU A 74 -28.78 28.80 36.73
C LEU A 74 -28.85 27.26 36.46
N SER A 75 -28.14 26.34 37.14
CA SER A 75 -27.33 26.28 38.38
C SER A 75 -26.50 24.97 38.40
N GLN A 76 -25.35 24.94 39.11
CA GLN A 76 -24.42 23.79 39.26
C GLN A 76 -25.02 22.60 40.08
N PRO A 77 -24.41 21.38 40.08
CA PRO A 77 -23.27 21.09 41.00
C PRO A 77 -22.12 20.21 40.43
N THR A 78 -20.89 20.65 40.74
CA THR A 78 -19.66 19.91 41.11
C THR A 78 -19.25 18.59 40.42
N GLU A 79 -18.21 18.68 39.57
CA GLU A 79 -16.98 17.88 39.64
C GLU A 79 -15.86 18.64 38.90
N ARG A 80 -14.72 18.92 39.56
CA ARG A 80 -13.64 19.76 39.01
C ARG A 80 -12.86 19.02 37.91
N ILE A 81 -13.35 19.13 36.68
CA ILE A 81 -12.50 19.19 35.49
C ILE A 81 -12.23 20.68 35.25
N HIS A 82 -10.96 21.07 35.10
CA HIS A 82 -10.61 22.45 34.73
C HIS A 82 -11.14 22.76 33.32
N TYR A 83 -12.40 23.18 33.23
CA TYR A 83 -12.95 23.85 32.06
C TYR A 83 -12.38 25.27 32.03
N PHE A 84 -11.58 25.58 31.01
CA PHE A 84 -11.25 26.97 30.71
C PHE A 84 -12.52 27.66 30.22
N ASN A 85 -12.80 28.85 30.77
CA ASN A 85 -13.98 29.66 30.46
C ASN A 85 -14.09 29.96 28.96
N SER A 86 -15.31 29.81 28.43
CA SER A 86 -15.69 29.95 27.02
C SER A 86 -15.56 31.35 26.42
N GLU A 87 -15.04 32.34 27.16
CA GLU A 87 -14.83 33.70 26.66
C GLU A 87 -13.42 33.94 26.10
N GLN A 88 -12.49 32.99 26.26
CA GLN A 88 -11.12 33.07 25.74
C GLN A 88 -10.88 32.28 24.43
N MET A 89 -11.92 31.74 23.81
CA MET A 89 -11.81 30.87 22.63
C MET A 89 -11.95 31.58 21.27
N ASN A 90 -11.96 32.92 21.26
CA ASN A 90 -12.17 33.72 20.05
C ASN A 90 -10.88 34.24 19.40
N SER A 91 -9.72 33.98 19.99
CA SER A 91 -8.45 34.34 19.37
C SER A 91 -7.84 33.07 18.74
N THR A 92 -7.73 33.08 17.40
CA THR A 92 -7.01 32.06 16.61
C THR A 92 -5.61 31.76 17.15
N LYS A 93 -5.03 32.67 17.93
CA LYS A 93 -3.76 32.50 18.65
C LYS A 93 -3.84 31.47 19.78
N ASP A 94 -4.93 31.38 20.53
CA ASP A 94 -5.03 30.48 21.69
C ASP A 94 -5.21 29.02 21.27
N LEU A 95 -5.93 28.77 20.17
CA LEU A 95 -6.04 27.43 19.58
C LEU A 95 -4.71 27.00 18.94
N GLN A 96 -4.04 27.92 18.25
CA GLN A 96 -2.71 27.68 17.68
C GLN A 96 -1.67 27.44 18.78
N GLU A 97 -1.74 28.20 19.89
CA GLU A 97 -0.93 27.95 21.09
C GLU A 97 -1.27 26.61 21.72
N TYR A 98 -2.55 26.23 21.85
CA TYR A 98 -2.95 24.91 22.35
C TYR A 98 -2.32 23.78 21.52
N PHE A 99 -2.40 23.84 20.19
CA PHE A 99 -1.78 22.85 19.32
C PHE A 99 -0.25 22.88 19.39
N GLN A 100 0.39 24.06 19.42
CA GLN A 100 1.84 24.18 19.56
C GLN A 100 2.36 23.70 20.92
N ARG A 101 1.64 24.01 21.99
CA ARG A 101 1.96 23.64 23.39
C ARG A 101 1.74 22.15 23.60
N ASN A 102 0.71 21.55 23.00
CA ASN A 102 0.46 20.12 23.05
C ASN A 102 1.35 19.28 22.13
N LYS A 103 1.82 19.83 20.99
CA LYS A 103 2.86 19.21 20.15
C LYS A 103 4.20 19.05 20.88
N ARG A 104 4.49 19.94 21.84
CA ARG A 104 5.65 19.87 22.74
C ARG A 104 5.39 19.15 24.06
N ASN A 105 4.14 18.76 24.36
CA ASN A 105 3.77 18.18 25.64
C ASN A 105 4.09 16.67 25.63
N GLY A 106 5.22 16.29 26.25
CA GLY A 106 5.70 14.90 26.30
C GLY A 106 4.68 13.90 26.85
N LYS A 107 3.75 14.34 27.72
CA LYS A 107 2.67 13.51 28.27
C LYS A 107 1.59 13.16 27.23
N ILE A 108 1.25 14.07 26.34
CA ILE A 108 0.29 13.81 25.24
C ILE A 108 0.97 12.95 24.18
N LYS A 109 2.23 13.21 23.85
CA LYS A 109 3.00 12.33 22.95
C LYS A 109 3.09 10.90 23.50
N GLN A 110 3.33 10.74 24.80
CA GLN A 110 3.29 9.43 25.48
C GLN A 110 1.88 8.82 25.48
N PHE A 111 0.83 9.59 25.70
CA PHE A 111 -0.56 9.12 25.65
C PHE A 111 -0.97 8.66 24.24
N LEU A 112 -0.59 9.41 23.20
CA LEU A 112 -0.82 9.08 21.80
C LEU A 112 -0.04 7.83 21.38
N LEU A 113 1.25 7.74 21.71
CA LEU A 113 2.08 6.55 21.44
C LEU A 113 1.58 5.30 22.18
N LYS A 114 1.00 5.46 23.37
CA LYS A 114 0.48 4.36 24.19
C LYS A 114 -0.83 3.79 23.63
N ASN A 115 -1.65 4.62 22.97
CA ASN A 115 -2.88 4.19 22.32
C ASN A 115 -2.61 3.64 20.89
N ASP A 116 -1.75 4.29 20.11
CA ASP A 116 -1.51 3.93 18.69
C ASP A 116 -0.58 2.69 18.50
N SER A 117 -0.22 1.97 19.58
CA SER A 117 0.70 0.80 19.56
C SER A 117 0.32 -0.31 18.56
N MET A 118 -0.98 -0.50 18.34
CA MET A 118 -1.50 -1.50 17.41
C MET A 118 -1.40 -1.01 15.97
N HIS A 119 -1.65 0.28 15.72
CA HIS A 119 -1.43 0.92 14.42
C HIS A 119 0.02 0.75 13.95
N TYR A 120 1.00 1.03 14.82
CA TYR A 120 2.44 0.87 14.53
C TYR A 120 2.86 -0.56 14.21
N SER A 121 2.08 -1.56 14.63
CA SER A 121 2.38 -2.95 14.36
C SER A 121 2.02 -3.38 12.94
N PHE A 122 1.14 -2.64 12.25
CA PHE A 122 0.66 -2.98 10.91
C PHE A 122 1.00 -1.94 9.84
N ASN A 123 0.96 -0.66 10.22
CA ASN A 123 0.99 0.48 9.29
C ASN A 123 2.09 1.47 9.64
N SER A 124 2.32 2.38 8.71
CA SER A 124 3.12 3.57 8.96
C SER A 124 2.21 4.75 9.34
N ASP A 125 2.76 5.78 9.97
CA ASP A 125 1.99 7.01 10.30
C ASP A 125 1.65 7.86 9.07
N LEU A 126 2.04 7.43 7.87
CA LEU A 126 1.57 8.07 6.65
C LEU A 126 0.09 7.78 6.45
N TYR A 127 -0.67 8.82 6.13
CA TYR A 127 -2.10 8.74 5.82
C TYR A 127 -3.03 8.22 6.93
N ASN A 128 -2.64 8.31 8.20
CA ASN A 128 -3.56 8.03 9.31
C ASN A 128 -4.66 9.11 9.38
N LEU A 129 -5.91 8.67 9.57
CA LEU A 129 -7.10 9.54 9.65
C LEU A 129 -6.92 10.71 10.64
N LYS A 130 -6.25 10.45 11.77
CA LYS A 130 -5.97 11.45 12.80
C LYS A 130 -5.26 12.68 12.28
N TYR A 131 -4.19 12.49 11.49
CA TYR A 131 -3.45 13.61 10.94
C TYR A 131 -4.21 14.35 9.84
N ILE A 132 -5.06 13.65 9.09
CA ILE A 132 -5.92 14.24 8.05
C ILE A 132 -7.01 15.12 8.69
N TYR A 133 -7.55 14.70 9.83
CA TYR A 133 -8.55 15.45 10.57
C TYR A 133 -7.94 16.69 11.25
N GLU A 134 -6.82 16.53 11.98
CA GLU A 134 -6.11 17.65 12.60
C GLU A 134 -5.69 18.72 11.56
N SER A 135 -5.29 18.29 10.36
CA SER A 135 -4.94 19.21 9.29
C SER A 135 -6.16 19.90 8.68
N ASP A 136 -7.35 19.32 8.73
CA ASP A 136 -8.60 19.97 8.26
C ASP A 136 -8.98 21.11 9.19
N ILE A 137 -9.00 20.86 10.49
CA ILE A 137 -9.27 21.89 11.50
C ILE A 137 -8.28 23.04 11.36
N LEU A 138 -6.98 22.74 11.31
CA LEU A 138 -5.95 23.76 11.18
C LEU A 138 -6.00 24.49 9.83
N GLY A 139 -6.40 23.81 8.76
CA GLY A 139 -6.56 24.40 7.43
C GLY A 139 -7.71 25.40 7.34
N ARG A 140 -8.73 25.29 8.19
CA ARG A 140 -9.80 26.30 8.31
C ARG A 140 -9.32 27.56 9.04
N LEU A 141 -8.29 27.44 9.88
CA LEU A 141 -7.77 28.54 10.71
C LEU A 141 -6.53 29.21 10.11
N SER A 142 -5.73 28.47 9.33
CA SER A 142 -4.45 28.94 8.80
C SER A 142 -4.24 28.47 7.36
N ALA A 143 -3.67 29.34 6.53
CA ALA A 143 -3.41 29.02 5.12
C ALA A 143 -2.24 28.04 4.92
N ASP A 144 -1.26 27.99 5.84
CA ASP A 144 -0.10 27.09 5.77
C ASP A 144 -0.07 26.10 6.95
N VAL A 145 -0.74 24.97 6.78
CA VAL A 145 -0.84 23.88 7.76
C VAL A 145 0.51 23.18 8.00
N TYR A 146 1.40 23.18 7.01
CA TYR A 146 2.66 22.41 7.05
C TYR A 146 3.70 23.03 7.99
N SER A 147 3.60 24.34 8.23
CA SER A 147 4.44 25.04 9.21
C SER A 147 4.14 24.61 10.65
N SER A 148 2.87 24.26 10.94
CA SER A 148 2.38 24.03 12.31
C SER A 148 2.18 22.55 12.62
N LEU A 149 1.83 21.71 11.64
CA LEU A 149 1.57 20.28 11.81
C LEU A 149 2.50 19.42 10.92
N THR A 150 2.99 18.30 11.44
CA THR A 150 3.82 17.35 10.69
C THR A 150 2.93 16.44 9.82
N VAL A 151 2.35 17.00 8.77
CA VAL A 151 1.55 16.25 7.78
C VAL A 151 2.46 15.77 6.65
N ARG A 152 2.53 14.45 6.45
CA ARG A 152 3.37 13.82 5.38
C ARG A 152 2.61 13.55 4.08
N ILE A 153 1.49 14.22 3.88
CA ILE A 153 0.65 14.10 2.70
C ILE A 153 0.85 15.38 1.89
N ASN A 154 1.02 15.28 0.58
CA ASN A 154 1.16 16.49 -0.23
C ASN A 154 -0.17 17.28 -0.32
N PRO A 155 -0.14 18.62 -0.44
CA PRO A 155 -1.31 19.50 -0.36
C PRO A 155 -2.49 19.14 -1.25
N LEU A 156 -2.24 18.77 -2.51
CA LEU A 156 -3.30 18.46 -3.47
C LEU A 156 -4.04 17.19 -3.07
N LEU A 157 -3.31 16.14 -2.65
CA LEU A 157 -3.92 14.92 -2.14
C LEU A 157 -4.61 15.15 -0.79
N LEU A 158 -4.03 15.97 0.08
CA LEU A 158 -4.62 16.28 1.38
C LEU A 158 -6.00 16.93 1.24
N LYS A 159 -6.11 17.97 0.39
CA LYS A 159 -7.41 18.61 0.12
C LYS A 159 -8.41 17.66 -0.53
N ALA A 160 -7.95 16.77 -1.42
CA ALA A 160 -8.80 15.76 -2.02
C ALA A 160 -9.37 14.79 -0.98
N LEU A 161 -8.55 14.33 -0.04
CA LEU A 161 -8.99 13.45 1.07
C LEU A 161 -9.94 14.17 2.02
N GLN A 162 -9.63 15.40 2.42
CA GLN A 162 -10.49 16.23 3.27
C GLN A 162 -11.88 16.44 2.63
N PHE A 163 -11.89 16.73 1.33
CA PHE A 163 -13.12 16.89 0.56
C PHE A 163 -13.98 15.61 0.54
N VAL A 164 -13.36 14.45 0.33
CA VAL A 164 -14.08 13.16 0.30
C VAL A 164 -14.62 12.77 1.67
N LEU A 165 -13.88 13.08 2.75
CA LEU A 165 -14.20 12.60 4.09
C LEU A 165 -15.16 13.51 4.85
N PHE A 166 -14.89 14.81 4.87
CA PHE A 166 -15.54 15.74 5.78
C PHE A 166 -16.68 16.55 5.16
N ARG A 167 -16.86 16.50 3.83
CA ARG A 167 -18.02 17.12 3.20
C ARG A 167 -19.28 16.32 3.54
N GLU A 168 -20.29 16.98 4.10
CA GLU A 168 -21.56 16.32 4.39
C GLU A 168 -22.24 15.88 3.08
N ILE A 169 -22.55 14.59 2.97
CA ILE A 169 -23.36 14.06 1.88
C ILE A 169 -24.81 14.31 2.31
N PRO A 170 -25.57 15.17 1.61
CA PRO A 170 -26.96 15.39 1.94
C PRO A 170 -27.74 14.13 1.59
N ILE A 171 -27.89 13.23 2.56
CA ILE A 171 -28.87 12.16 2.48
C ILE A 171 -30.21 12.87 2.66
N LYS A 172 -30.92 13.11 1.55
CA LYS A 172 -32.35 13.46 1.60
C LYS A 172 -33.04 12.30 2.31
N SER A 173 -33.28 12.43 3.61
CA SER A 173 -34.20 11.55 4.32
C SER A 173 -35.58 11.79 3.71
N GLY A 174 -35.95 10.90 2.79
CA GLY A 174 -37.29 10.84 2.26
C GLY A 174 -38.25 10.49 3.40
N ILE A 175 -39.24 11.36 3.58
CA ILE A 175 -40.58 11.06 4.10
C ILE A 175 -40.67 10.89 5.63
N THR A 176 -41.13 11.95 6.30
CA THR A 176 -42.52 12.02 6.80
C THR A 176 -42.89 13.48 7.10
N LYS A 177 -43.68 14.08 6.21
CA LYS A 177 -44.62 15.14 6.59
C LYS A 177 -45.70 14.44 7.43
N GLY A 178 -45.87 14.81 8.69
CA GLY A 178 -46.94 14.25 9.52
C GLY A 178 -47.01 14.85 10.92
N ASN A 179 -47.93 15.79 11.08
CA ASN A 179 -48.55 16.27 12.32
C ASN A 179 -47.72 17.05 13.35
N ARG A 180 -47.89 18.38 13.26
CA ARG A 180 -48.21 19.21 14.42
C ARG A 180 -49.35 18.56 15.21
N ASN A 181 -49.09 18.15 16.45
CA ASN A 181 -49.95 18.40 17.60
C ASN A 181 -49.22 17.96 18.88
N GLY A 182 -49.20 18.86 19.87
CA GLY A 182 -48.50 18.65 21.12
C GLY A 182 -49.18 17.64 22.04
N ARG A 183 -48.38 16.96 22.84
CA ARG A 183 -48.60 16.75 24.28
C ARG A 183 -47.34 16.17 24.91
N SER A 184 -46.97 16.79 26.02
CA SER A 184 -45.96 16.37 27.00
C SER A 184 -46.27 14.99 27.57
N GLY A 185 -45.23 14.17 27.73
CA GLY A 185 -45.29 12.89 28.47
C GLY A 185 -43.90 12.30 28.62
N GLU A 186 -43.51 12.06 29.86
CA GLU A 186 -42.20 11.63 30.36
C GLU A 186 -41.82 10.18 29.98
N GLY A 187 -40.51 9.90 30.04
CA GLY A 187 -40.00 8.61 30.50
C GLY A 187 -39.91 7.46 29.49
N ALA A 188 -38.76 7.34 28.81
CA ALA A 188 -38.17 6.03 28.47
C ALA A 188 -36.72 6.23 28.01
N THR A 189 -35.75 5.89 28.86
CA THR A 189 -34.36 5.67 28.50
C THR A 189 -34.24 4.40 27.67
N SER A 190 -34.68 4.44 26.41
CA SER A 190 -34.26 3.44 25.44
C SER A 190 -32.78 3.66 25.15
N ARG A 191 -31.94 2.69 25.50
CA ARG A 191 -30.61 2.49 24.88
C ARG A 191 -30.82 2.32 23.38
N GLY A 192 -31.01 3.42 22.68
CA GLY A 192 -31.13 3.47 21.24
C GLY A 192 -29.76 3.15 20.67
N VAL A 193 -29.66 1.98 20.03
CA VAL A 193 -28.61 1.72 19.04
C VAL A 193 -28.65 2.91 18.08
N GLU A 194 -27.64 3.79 18.13
CA GLU A 194 -27.57 4.92 17.21
C GLU A 194 -27.68 4.37 15.78
N PRO A 195 -28.64 4.85 14.97
CA PRO A 195 -28.84 4.32 13.63
C PRO A 195 -27.58 4.53 12.80
N PHE A 196 -27.29 3.56 11.92
CA PHE A 196 -26.20 3.54 10.94
C PHE A 196 -26.05 4.90 10.23
N SER A 197 -25.26 5.78 10.83
CA SER A 197 -24.97 7.08 10.28
C SER A 197 -23.77 6.91 9.36
N LEU A 198 -24.03 6.81 8.05
CA LEU A 198 -23.01 6.88 6.99
C LEU A 198 -22.18 8.19 7.04
N ASN A 199 -22.53 9.11 7.94
CA ASN A 199 -21.88 10.39 8.16
C ASN A 199 -20.73 10.34 9.18
N ARG A 200 -20.43 9.19 9.80
CA ARG A 200 -19.21 9.08 10.61
C ARG A 200 -17.96 9.08 9.72
N PRO A 201 -16.98 9.97 9.92
CA PRO A 201 -15.81 10.09 9.05
C PRO A 201 -14.93 8.85 9.09
N GLU A 202 -14.85 8.16 10.23
CA GLU A 202 -14.14 6.88 10.39
C GLU A 202 -14.69 5.81 9.45
N LEU A 203 -16.01 5.64 9.41
CA LEU A 203 -16.67 4.67 8.53
C LEU A 203 -16.47 5.04 7.06
N ARG A 204 -16.57 6.33 6.69
CA ARG A 204 -16.30 6.79 5.32
C ARG A 204 -14.87 6.50 4.90
N PHE A 205 -13.91 6.75 5.78
CA PHE A 205 -12.50 6.47 5.50
C PHE A 205 -12.23 4.98 5.38
N PHE A 206 -12.82 4.15 6.26
CA PHE A 206 -12.73 2.70 6.15
C PHE A 206 -13.33 2.17 4.85
N LEU A 207 -14.48 2.70 4.42
CA LEU A 207 -15.10 2.35 3.14
C LEU A 207 -14.23 2.76 1.94
N LEU A 208 -13.56 3.92 2.00
CA LEU A 208 -12.60 4.34 0.99
C LEU A 208 -11.40 3.37 0.91
N ILE A 209 -10.86 2.95 2.04
CA ILE A 209 -9.79 1.93 2.11
C ILE A 209 -10.27 0.60 1.50
N CYS A 210 -11.49 0.16 1.84
CA CYS A 210 -12.07 -1.05 1.26
C CYS A 210 -12.27 -0.93 -0.26
N ALA A 211 -12.68 0.24 -0.76
CA ALA A 211 -12.83 0.47 -2.19
C ALA A 211 -11.48 0.37 -2.92
N VAL A 212 -10.41 0.92 -2.35
CA VAL A 212 -9.04 0.81 -2.87
C VAL A 212 -8.59 -0.65 -2.92
N ASP A 213 -8.79 -1.42 -1.86
CA ASP A 213 -8.42 -2.83 -1.83
C ASP A 213 -9.21 -3.68 -2.82
N LEU A 214 -10.51 -3.42 -2.97
CA LEU A 214 -11.33 -4.08 -3.97
C LEU A 214 -10.78 -3.81 -5.38
N LEU A 215 -10.41 -2.56 -5.67
CA LEU A 215 -9.78 -2.19 -6.95
C LEU A 215 -8.43 -2.90 -7.16
N ILE A 216 -7.60 -3.02 -6.12
CA ILE A 216 -6.34 -3.80 -6.19
C ILE A 216 -6.64 -5.26 -6.52
N GLY A 217 -7.60 -5.88 -5.83
CA GLY A 217 -8.00 -7.27 -6.08
C GLY A 217 -8.51 -7.48 -7.51
N VAL A 218 -9.35 -6.57 -8.02
CA VAL A 218 -9.84 -6.60 -9.40
C VAL A 218 -8.70 -6.42 -10.41
N LEU A 219 -7.76 -5.51 -10.16
CA LEU A 219 -6.60 -5.32 -11.03
C LEU A 219 -5.68 -6.54 -11.04
N LEU A 220 -5.45 -7.19 -9.89
CA LEU A 220 -4.69 -8.44 -9.81
C LEU A 220 -5.35 -9.58 -10.61
N PHE A 221 -6.68 -9.69 -10.53
CA PHE A 221 -7.46 -10.60 -11.36
C PHE A 221 -7.28 -10.30 -12.86
N LEU A 222 -7.38 -9.03 -13.26
CA LEU A 222 -7.21 -8.63 -14.66
C LEU A 222 -5.78 -8.83 -15.16
N ILE A 223 -4.77 -8.57 -14.32
CA ILE A 223 -3.35 -8.81 -14.62
C ILE A 223 -3.12 -10.30 -14.89
N THR A 224 -3.56 -11.18 -14.00
CA THR A 224 -3.38 -12.63 -14.16
C THR A 224 -4.14 -13.17 -15.37
N GLN A 225 -5.36 -12.69 -15.61
CA GLN A 225 -6.12 -13.05 -16.82
C GLN A 225 -5.39 -12.60 -18.10
N ARG A 226 -4.78 -11.40 -18.09
CA ARG A 226 -4.03 -10.89 -19.23
C ARG A 226 -2.73 -11.64 -19.45
N LEU A 227 -2.02 -12.00 -18.38
CA LEU A 227 -0.84 -12.85 -18.43
C LEU A 227 -1.18 -14.23 -18.99
N ALA A 228 -2.30 -14.84 -18.57
CA ALA A 228 -2.72 -16.14 -19.10
C ALA A 228 -2.95 -16.13 -20.62
N ARG A 229 -3.34 -14.99 -21.21
CA ARG A 229 -3.46 -14.83 -22.67
C ARG A 229 -2.12 -14.59 -23.37
N TRP A 230 -1.05 -14.29 -22.64
CA TRP A 230 0.28 -14.02 -23.18
C TRP A 230 1.10 -15.32 -23.32
N GLU A 231 0.49 -16.37 -23.87
CA GLU A 231 1.10 -17.71 -23.98
C GLU A 231 2.42 -17.70 -24.75
N VAL A 232 2.58 -16.79 -25.72
CA VAL A 232 3.83 -16.65 -26.50
C VAL A 232 5.02 -16.29 -25.61
N TYR A 233 4.83 -15.40 -24.62
CA TYR A 233 5.88 -15.03 -23.66
C TYR A 233 6.32 -16.22 -22.81
N PHE A 234 5.35 -17.01 -22.36
CA PHE A 234 5.62 -18.15 -21.51
C PHE A 234 6.23 -19.31 -22.29
N ARG A 235 5.86 -19.51 -23.56
CA ARG A 235 6.58 -20.42 -24.46
C ARG A 235 8.01 -19.99 -24.70
N TYR A 236 8.25 -18.69 -24.91
CA TYR A 236 9.60 -18.14 -25.08
C TYR A 236 10.51 -18.38 -23.87
N VAL A 237 10.00 -18.19 -22.66
CA VAL A 237 10.83 -18.40 -21.46
C VAL A 237 10.98 -19.91 -21.11
N ASN A 238 10.16 -20.79 -21.71
CA ASN A 238 10.23 -22.25 -21.53
C ASN A 238 10.81 -23.01 -22.73
N GLU A 239 11.58 -22.35 -23.59
CA GLU A 239 12.13 -22.94 -24.83
C GLU A 239 12.81 -24.32 -24.65
N ASP A 240 13.36 -24.65 -23.46
CA ASP A 240 14.11 -25.89 -23.19
C ASP A 240 13.39 -26.94 -22.33
N THR A 241 12.27 -26.62 -21.68
CA THR A 241 11.57 -27.57 -20.80
C THR A 241 10.49 -28.33 -21.57
N ARG A 242 10.55 -29.67 -21.54
CA ARG A 242 9.52 -30.56 -22.14
C ARG A 242 8.11 -30.30 -21.56
N ASP A 243 8.03 -29.70 -20.39
CA ASP A 243 6.79 -29.18 -19.82
C ASP A 243 6.43 -27.83 -20.45
N ALA A 244 5.57 -27.89 -21.48
CA ALA A 244 5.06 -26.71 -22.18
C ALA A 244 4.08 -25.84 -21.34
N GLN A 245 3.70 -26.29 -20.14
CA GLN A 245 2.66 -25.62 -19.35
C GLN A 245 3.24 -24.74 -18.26
N TRP A 246 3.18 -23.43 -18.49
CA TRP A 246 3.32 -22.45 -17.43
C TRP A 246 2.05 -22.42 -16.59
N ASN A 247 2.10 -22.99 -15.39
CA ASN A 247 0.95 -22.94 -14.49
C ASN A 247 0.97 -21.61 -13.75
N LEU A 248 0.27 -20.64 -14.32
CA LEU A 248 -0.13 -19.45 -13.59
C LEU A 248 -1.09 -19.86 -12.46
N ILE A 249 -1.05 -19.11 -11.37
CA ILE A 249 -2.08 -19.20 -10.34
C ILE A 249 -3.44 -18.82 -10.94
N ASP A 250 -4.50 -19.49 -10.50
CA ASP A 250 -5.86 -19.14 -10.92
C ASP A 250 -6.18 -17.68 -10.53
N PRO A 251 -6.66 -16.82 -11.45
CA PRO A 251 -6.96 -15.42 -11.18
C PRO A 251 -7.89 -15.20 -9.97
N ILE A 252 -8.90 -16.06 -9.80
CA ILE A 252 -9.86 -15.97 -8.70
C ILE A 252 -9.17 -16.33 -7.38
N LEU A 253 -8.33 -17.37 -7.38
CA LEU A 253 -7.53 -17.73 -6.22
C LEU A 253 -6.59 -16.60 -5.79
N LEU A 254 -5.87 -15.96 -6.72
CA LEU A 254 -4.97 -14.84 -6.38
C LEU A 254 -5.75 -13.66 -5.77
N MET A 255 -6.89 -13.30 -6.38
CA MET A 255 -7.77 -12.26 -5.88
C MET A 255 -8.25 -12.58 -4.45
N ASN A 256 -8.66 -13.83 -4.20
CA ASN A 256 -9.06 -14.30 -2.88
C ASN A 256 -7.92 -14.23 -1.85
N ILE A 257 -6.72 -14.68 -2.22
CA ILE A 257 -5.54 -14.63 -1.34
C ILE A 257 -5.23 -13.20 -0.92
N TYR A 258 -5.44 -12.20 -1.79
CA TYR A 258 -5.23 -10.80 -1.45
C TYR A 258 -6.37 -10.22 -0.58
N LEU A 259 -7.62 -10.33 -1.06
CA LEU A 259 -8.78 -9.67 -0.46
C LEU A 259 -9.12 -10.21 0.92
N ASN A 260 -8.99 -11.53 1.10
CA ASN A 260 -9.33 -12.24 2.33
C ASN A 260 -8.09 -12.58 3.17
N ASN A 261 -6.96 -11.89 2.93
CA ASN A 261 -5.77 -12.07 3.77
C ASN A 261 -6.03 -11.47 5.16
N PRO A 262 -5.88 -12.24 6.26
CA PRO A 262 -6.09 -11.71 7.60
C PRO A 262 -5.16 -10.52 7.92
N LEU A 263 -3.93 -10.52 7.38
CA LEU A 263 -2.98 -9.43 7.60
C LEU A 263 -3.42 -8.12 6.93
N THR A 264 -3.96 -8.19 5.71
CA THR A 264 -4.47 -7.00 5.00
C THR A 264 -5.74 -6.50 5.65
N ILE A 265 -6.65 -7.39 6.06
CA ILE A 265 -7.87 -7.03 6.78
C ILE A 265 -7.54 -6.30 8.08
N LEU A 266 -6.61 -6.84 8.89
CA LEU A 266 -6.20 -6.22 10.14
C LEU A 266 -5.52 -4.86 9.91
N SER A 267 -4.57 -4.78 8.99
CA SER A 267 -3.88 -3.52 8.65
C SER A 267 -4.87 -2.41 8.25
N ASN A 268 -5.87 -2.73 7.43
CA ASN A 268 -6.88 -1.74 6.99
C ASN A 268 -7.84 -1.31 8.09
N SER A 269 -8.05 -2.17 9.10
CA SER A 269 -8.94 -1.86 10.21
C SER A 269 -8.39 -0.74 11.10
N PHE A 270 -7.08 -0.49 11.06
CA PHE A 270 -6.42 0.60 11.78
C PHE A 270 -6.42 1.94 11.01
N LEU A 271 -7.34 2.14 10.05
CA LEU A 271 -7.58 3.43 9.39
C LEU A 271 -6.29 4.09 8.85
N SER A 272 -5.50 3.36 8.07
CA SER A 272 -4.39 3.88 7.26
C SER A 272 -4.69 3.73 5.78
N PHE A 273 -4.36 4.76 4.98
CA PHE A 273 -4.50 4.75 3.52
C PHE A 273 -3.23 4.30 2.78
N ASP A 274 -2.32 3.60 3.46
CA ASP A 274 -1.05 3.13 2.89
C ASP A 274 -1.21 2.27 1.62
N ASN A 275 -2.35 1.56 1.46
CA ASN A 275 -2.61 0.71 0.29
C ASN A 275 -2.78 1.46 -1.03
N PHE A 276 -2.98 2.78 -0.98
CA PHE A 276 -3.15 3.57 -2.20
C PHE A 276 -1.91 3.50 -3.12
N LYS A 277 -0.70 3.38 -2.55
CA LYS A 277 0.51 3.15 -3.35
C LYS A 277 0.46 1.82 -4.10
N LEU A 278 -0.07 0.76 -3.48
CA LEU A 278 -0.22 -0.56 -4.09
C LEU A 278 -1.23 -0.53 -5.24
N LEU A 279 -2.29 0.28 -5.11
CA LEU A 279 -3.23 0.54 -6.21
C LEU A 279 -2.56 1.20 -7.41
N LEU A 280 -1.70 2.19 -7.19
CA LEU A 280 -0.97 2.85 -8.27
C LEU A 280 0.02 1.90 -8.97
N ILE A 281 0.73 1.07 -8.20
CA ILE A 281 1.66 0.06 -8.73
C ILE A 281 0.90 -0.96 -9.58
N THR A 282 -0.21 -1.52 -9.07
CA THR A 282 -1.04 -2.48 -9.83
C THR A 282 -1.69 -1.85 -11.05
N THR A 283 -2.14 -0.59 -10.96
CA THR A 283 -2.71 0.14 -12.09
C THR A 283 -1.68 0.34 -13.19
N SER A 284 -0.47 0.80 -12.84
CA SER A 284 0.62 1.00 -13.80
C SER A 284 1.02 -0.31 -14.49
N PHE A 285 1.13 -1.39 -13.71
CA PHE A 285 1.41 -2.73 -14.22
C PHE A 285 0.30 -3.20 -15.19
N TYR A 286 -0.97 -3.08 -14.80
CA TYR A 286 -2.10 -3.47 -15.65
C TYR A 286 -2.16 -2.65 -16.95
N LEU A 287 -2.03 -1.32 -16.88
CA LEU A 287 -2.01 -0.45 -18.07
C LEU A 287 -0.89 -0.81 -19.03
N THR A 288 0.27 -1.21 -18.50
CA THR A 288 1.40 -1.68 -19.33
C THR A 288 1.08 -3.00 -20.01
N LEU A 289 0.46 -3.96 -19.31
CA LEU A 289 0.00 -5.23 -19.89
C LEU A 289 -1.13 -5.07 -20.91
N ARG A 290 -1.96 -4.02 -20.80
CA ARG A 290 -2.98 -3.73 -21.83
C ARG A 290 -2.35 -3.45 -23.19
N ARG A 291 -1.11 -2.96 -23.24
CA ARG A 291 -0.37 -2.67 -24.47
C ARG A 291 0.23 -3.91 -25.15
N ILE A 292 0.10 -5.10 -24.56
CA ILE A 292 0.53 -6.35 -25.20
C ILE A 292 -0.19 -6.55 -26.53
N ARG A 293 0.58 -6.93 -27.56
CA ARG A 293 0.11 -7.23 -28.91
C ARG A 293 -0.96 -8.33 -28.88
N SER A 294 -2.12 -8.08 -29.49
CA SER A 294 -2.99 -9.16 -29.97
C SER A 294 -2.50 -9.53 -31.36
N GLU A 295 -2.43 -10.82 -31.69
CA GLU A 295 -1.93 -11.33 -32.99
C GLU A 295 -2.66 -10.75 -34.23
N ALA A 296 -3.78 -10.04 -34.04
CA ALA A 296 -4.61 -9.49 -35.11
C ALA A 296 -4.74 -7.95 -35.12
N SER A 297 -3.87 -7.18 -34.44
CA SER A 297 -3.97 -5.70 -34.49
C SER A 297 -2.59 -5.03 -34.45
N PRO A 298 -2.35 -3.98 -35.28
CA PRO A 298 -1.21 -3.11 -35.08
C PRO A 298 -1.25 -2.52 -33.67
N PRO A 299 -0.12 -2.05 -33.11
CA PRO A 299 -0.15 -1.41 -31.80
C PRO A 299 -1.22 -0.32 -31.86
N GLN A 300 -2.23 -0.41 -31.01
CA GLN A 300 -2.94 0.81 -30.66
C GLN A 300 -1.85 1.66 -29.99
N SER A 301 -1.25 2.56 -30.77
CA SER A 301 -0.47 3.72 -30.34
C SER A 301 -1.42 4.64 -29.58
N SER A 302 -2.06 4.10 -28.55
CA SER A 302 -2.87 4.80 -27.61
C SER A 302 -1.89 5.62 -26.80
N THR A 303 -1.48 6.75 -27.39
CA THR A 303 -0.95 7.91 -26.70
C THR A 303 -1.71 8.13 -25.39
N PRO A 304 -3.05 7.99 -25.28
CA PRO A 304 -3.73 8.07 -23.98
C PRO A 304 -3.27 7.03 -22.96
N ASN A 305 -3.02 5.78 -23.35
CA ASN A 305 -2.54 4.77 -22.40
C ASN A 305 -1.10 5.06 -21.95
N LEU A 306 -0.25 5.59 -22.83
CA LEU A 306 1.11 5.99 -22.45
C LEU A 306 1.07 7.17 -21.46
N ILE A 307 0.27 8.20 -21.78
CA ILE A 307 0.08 9.37 -20.91
C ILE A 307 -0.49 8.92 -19.56
N ALA A 308 -1.47 8.00 -19.54
CA ALA A 308 -2.02 7.45 -18.31
C ALA A 308 -0.96 6.70 -17.48
N ILE A 309 -0.09 5.91 -18.10
CA ILE A 309 1.03 5.25 -17.40
C ILE A 309 1.98 6.28 -16.80
N LEU A 310 2.37 7.29 -17.59
CA LEU A 310 3.28 8.35 -17.12
C LEU A 310 2.67 9.14 -15.96
N PHE A 311 1.37 9.44 -16.04
CA PHE A 311 0.63 10.14 -14.98
C PHE A 311 0.49 9.30 -13.70
N VAL A 312 0.12 8.01 -13.82
CA VAL A 312 0.02 7.10 -12.67
C VAL A 312 1.40 6.91 -12.01
N ASN A 313 2.46 6.81 -12.79
CA ASN A 313 3.83 6.74 -12.30
C ASN A 313 4.28 8.03 -11.59
N ALA A 314 3.91 9.20 -12.13
CA ALA A 314 4.15 10.49 -11.49
C ALA A 314 3.37 10.61 -10.17
N MET A 315 2.12 10.15 -10.14
CA MET A 315 1.32 10.06 -8.91
C MET A 315 1.93 9.12 -7.87
N LEU A 316 2.50 7.99 -8.30
CA LEU A 316 3.20 7.08 -7.39
C LEU A 316 4.36 7.80 -6.68
N LEU A 317 5.22 8.50 -7.41
CA LEU A 317 6.30 9.31 -6.81
C LEU A 317 5.76 10.48 -5.96
N TYR A 318 4.62 11.03 -6.34
CA TYR A 318 3.96 12.09 -5.58
C TYR A 318 3.41 11.64 -4.23
N ILE A 319 3.13 10.35 -4.05
CA ILE A 319 2.49 9.84 -2.82
C ILE A 319 3.49 9.12 -1.92
N THR A 320 4.61 8.70 -2.50
CA THR A 320 5.58 7.81 -1.87
C THR A 320 6.98 8.39 -1.94
N SER A 321 7.95 7.59 -1.49
CA SER A 321 9.36 7.97 -1.53
C SER A 321 10.00 7.83 -2.90
N PHE A 322 11.13 8.53 -3.06
CA PHE A 322 11.97 8.47 -4.26
C PHE A 322 12.50 7.04 -4.59
N HIS A 323 12.49 6.09 -3.64
CA HIS A 323 12.83 4.68 -3.92
C HIS A 323 11.89 4.04 -4.96
N PHE A 324 10.66 4.54 -5.12
CA PHE A 324 9.71 4.02 -6.10
C PHE A 324 10.09 4.36 -7.56
N ILE A 325 11.15 5.14 -7.80
CA ILE A 325 11.80 5.25 -9.11
C ILE A 325 12.19 3.85 -9.65
N LEU A 326 12.51 2.89 -8.79
CA LEU A 326 12.76 1.51 -9.20
C LEU A 326 11.54 0.88 -9.89
N VAL A 327 10.34 1.10 -9.37
CA VAL A 327 9.09 0.62 -9.99
C VAL A 327 8.92 1.25 -11.37
N LEU A 328 9.18 2.54 -11.49
CA LEU A 328 9.12 3.26 -12.77
C LEU A 328 10.08 2.67 -13.79
N ILE A 329 11.33 2.39 -13.41
CA ILE A 329 12.31 1.73 -14.27
C ILE A 329 11.82 0.34 -14.70
N GLY A 330 11.25 -0.44 -13.77
CA GLY A 330 10.67 -1.75 -14.07
C GLY A 330 9.52 -1.68 -15.09
N VAL A 331 8.61 -0.72 -14.91
CA VAL A 331 7.45 -0.51 -15.80
C VAL A 331 7.89 0.00 -17.17
N ASN A 332 8.80 0.98 -17.21
CA ASN A 332 9.35 1.53 -18.43
C ASN A 332 10.06 0.44 -19.25
N HIS A 333 10.81 -0.46 -18.60
CA HIS A 333 11.44 -1.58 -19.27
C HIS A 333 10.41 -2.54 -19.88
N LEU A 334 9.36 -2.89 -19.13
CA LEU A 334 8.27 -3.73 -19.66
C LEU A 334 7.57 -3.06 -20.85
N LEU A 335 7.35 -1.75 -20.80
CA LEU A 335 6.77 -0.97 -21.89
C LEU A 335 7.64 -1.00 -23.15
N ILE A 336 8.95 -0.73 -23.01
CA ILE A 336 9.92 -0.76 -24.10
C ILE A 336 9.99 -2.15 -24.72
N TYR A 337 10.00 -3.17 -23.87
CA TYR A 337 10.04 -4.56 -24.28
C TYR A 337 8.85 -4.94 -25.18
N ILE A 338 7.64 -4.57 -24.76
CA ILE A 338 6.41 -4.82 -25.52
C ILE A 338 6.41 -4.03 -26.84
N HIS A 339 6.88 -2.79 -26.81
CA HIS A 339 6.93 -1.92 -27.98
C HIS A 339 7.90 -2.47 -29.04
N GLN A 340 9.15 -2.74 -28.67
CA GLN A 340 10.19 -3.24 -29.58
C GLN A 340 9.95 -4.69 -30.04
N GLY A 341 9.17 -5.47 -29.29
CA GLY A 341 8.83 -6.85 -29.62
C GLY A 341 10.02 -7.79 -29.55
N ILE A 342 10.87 -7.63 -28.51
CA ILE A 342 12.14 -8.34 -28.35
C ILE A 342 11.95 -9.88 -28.41
N MET A 343 10.85 -10.40 -27.86
CA MET A 343 10.45 -11.82 -27.92
C MET A 343 10.55 -12.42 -29.34
N TYR A 344 10.12 -11.65 -30.35
CA TYR A 344 10.02 -12.14 -31.73
C TYR A 344 11.33 -12.04 -32.49
N LYS A 345 12.30 -11.27 -31.98
CA LYS A 345 13.57 -10.97 -32.66
C LYS A 345 14.76 -11.73 -32.11
N TYR A 346 14.74 -12.08 -30.82
CA TYR A 346 15.91 -12.63 -30.12
C TYR A 346 15.57 -13.81 -29.24
N LYS A 347 16.30 -14.91 -29.37
CA LYS A 347 16.21 -16.09 -28.48
C LYS A 347 16.66 -15.80 -27.05
N LEU A 348 16.11 -16.52 -26.08
CA LEU A 348 16.35 -16.27 -24.65
C LEU A 348 17.83 -16.40 -24.26
N LYS A 349 18.53 -17.42 -24.76
CA LYS A 349 19.94 -17.71 -24.41
C LYS A 349 20.98 -16.90 -25.21
N VAL A 350 20.61 -16.16 -26.25
CA VAL A 350 21.55 -15.46 -27.17
C VAL A 350 21.79 -14.00 -26.73
N PRO A 351 23.01 -13.57 -26.35
CA PRO A 351 23.23 -12.21 -25.83
C PRO A 351 22.77 -11.12 -26.82
N LEU A 352 22.26 -10.01 -26.27
CA LEU A 352 21.88 -8.83 -27.06
C LEU A 352 23.12 -8.00 -27.41
N ASN A 353 23.09 -7.36 -28.57
CA ASN A 353 24.15 -6.44 -28.98
C ASN A 353 24.23 -5.24 -28.04
N PHE A 354 25.44 -4.76 -27.78
CA PHE A 354 25.68 -3.62 -26.87
C PHE A 354 24.90 -2.36 -27.27
N LEU A 355 24.85 -2.02 -28.56
CA LEU A 355 24.08 -0.87 -29.05
C LEU A 355 22.58 -0.97 -28.76
N HIS A 356 22.01 -2.18 -28.83
CA HIS A 356 20.59 -2.38 -28.51
C HIS A 356 20.34 -2.22 -27.01
N MET A 357 21.26 -2.68 -26.17
CA MET A 357 21.20 -2.46 -24.72
C MET A 357 21.29 -0.98 -24.37
N LEU A 358 22.20 -0.24 -25.01
CA LEU A 358 22.33 1.21 -24.84
C LEU A 358 21.03 1.94 -25.26
N LEU A 359 20.41 1.53 -26.37
CA LEU A 359 19.14 2.11 -26.80
C LEU A 359 18.02 1.89 -25.78
N ILE A 360 17.93 0.68 -25.20
CA ILE A 360 16.95 0.38 -24.14
C ILE A 360 17.19 1.24 -22.90
N LEU A 361 18.45 1.46 -22.52
CA LEU A 361 18.82 2.35 -21.41
C LEU A 361 18.41 3.80 -21.68
N LEU A 362 18.71 4.33 -22.87
CA LEU A 362 18.34 5.70 -23.26
C LEU A 362 16.82 5.88 -23.32
N GLN A 363 16.07 4.90 -23.82
CA GLN A 363 14.60 4.94 -23.83
C GLN A 363 14.02 4.90 -22.41
N ASN A 364 14.59 4.09 -21.51
CA ASN A 364 14.19 4.08 -20.10
C ASN A 364 14.43 5.45 -19.44
N LEU A 365 15.57 6.07 -19.72
CA LEU A 365 15.92 7.39 -19.22
C LEU A 365 14.97 8.47 -19.75
N ALA A 366 14.65 8.45 -21.05
CA ALA A 366 13.72 9.38 -21.66
C ALA A 366 12.31 9.29 -21.03
N LEU A 367 11.80 8.07 -20.81
CA LEU A 367 10.52 7.86 -20.13
C LEU A 367 10.58 8.31 -18.67
N LEU A 368 11.69 8.09 -17.97
CA LEU A 368 11.88 8.55 -16.60
C LEU A 368 11.86 10.08 -16.52
N ILE A 369 12.58 10.77 -17.41
CA ILE A 369 12.56 12.24 -17.48
C ILE A 369 11.15 12.75 -17.73
N ALA A 370 10.40 12.11 -18.64
CA ALA A 370 9.00 12.46 -18.90
C ALA A 370 8.11 12.29 -17.65
N THR A 371 8.29 11.20 -16.88
CA THR A 371 7.56 11.03 -15.60
C THR A 371 7.97 12.07 -14.56
N LEU A 372 9.25 12.44 -14.48
CA LEU A 372 9.75 13.45 -13.54
C LEU A 372 9.22 14.85 -13.88
N ALA A 373 9.04 15.17 -15.16
CA ALA A 373 8.42 16.42 -15.58
C ALA A 373 6.96 16.53 -15.12
N LEU A 374 6.17 15.44 -15.26
CA LEU A 374 4.79 15.39 -14.74
C LEU A 374 4.74 15.46 -13.22
N TYR A 375 5.68 14.78 -12.54
CA TYR A 375 5.81 14.85 -11.09
C TYR A 375 6.12 16.28 -10.62
N ALA A 376 7.03 17.00 -11.29
CA ALA A 376 7.30 18.40 -10.99
C ALA A 376 6.05 19.28 -11.17
N LEU A 377 5.23 19.02 -12.20
CA LEU A 377 3.96 19.71 -12.38
C LEU A 377 2.98 19.46 -11.21
N LEU A 378 2.91 18.24 -10.68
CA LEU A 378 2.09 17.94 -9.49
C LEU A 378 2.60 18.68 -8.24
N LEU A 379 3.92 18.82 -8.08
CA LEU A 379 4.50 19.63 -6.99
C LEU A 379 4.17 21.12 -7.14
N LEU A 380 4.25 21.67 -8.35
CA LEU A 380 3.87 23.05 -8.63
C LEU A 380 2.38 23.30 -8.36
N ALA A 381 1.51 22.38 -8.78
CA ALA A 381 0.08 22.43 -8.45
C ALA A 381 -0.15 22.38 -6.94
N SER A 382 0.65 21.60 -6.20
CA SER A 382 0.58 21.53 -4.74
C SER A 382 1.03 22.82 -4.06
N ALA A 383 2.08 23.45 -4.57
CA ALA A 383 2.54 24.75 -4.08
C ALA A 383 1.47 25.82 -4.32
N TYR A 384 0.82 25.83 -5.49
CA TYR A 384 -0.31 26.73 -5.77
C TYR A 384 -1.47 26.52 -4.79
N VAL A 385 -1.81 25.26 -4.50
CA VAL A 385 -2.85 24.90 -3.52
C VAL A 385 -2.49 25.33 -2.10
N ASN A 386 -1.20 25.41 -1.77
CA ASN A 386 -0.64 25.85 -0.49
C ASN A 386 -0.22 27.33 -0.48
N SER A 387 -0.97 28.19 -1.19
CA SER A 387 -0.75 29.64 -1.25
C SER A 387 0.64 30.06 -1.73
N GLY A 388 1.26 29.26 -2.59
CA GLY A 388 2.61 29.50 -3.14
C GLY A 388 3.76 29.04 -2.24
N SER A 389 3.49 28.45 -1.08
CA SER A 389 4.54 27.99 -0.14
C SER A 389 5.00 26.56 -0.43
N PHE A 390 6.32 26.36 -0.50
CA PHE A 390 6.97 25.04 -0.59
C PHE A 390 7.24 24.40 0.78
N SER A 391 6.71 24.96 1.88
CA SER A 391 6.88 24.42 3.25
C SER A 391 6.51 22.94 3.36
N PHE A 392 5.53 22.46 2.58
CA PHE A 392 5.12 21.06 2.56
C PHE A 392 6.22 20.08 2.14
N LEU A 393 7.22 20.51 1.35
CA LEU A 393 8.35 19.67 0.95
C LEU A 393 9.21 19.26 2.15
N ASN A 394 9.26 20.09 3.19
CA ASN A 394 9.97 19.76 4.43
C ASN A 394 9.36 18.55 5.13
N ASN A 395 8.03 18.44 5.14
CA ASN A 395 7.32 17.37 5.84
C ASN A 395 7.16 16.10 4.99
N THR A 396 7.23 16.22 3.66
CA THR A 396 7.07 15.13 2.69
C THR A 396 8.45 14.63 2.24
N LEU A 397 9.03 15.20 1.18
CA LEU A 397 10.27 14.72 0.57
C LEU A 397 11.49 14.80 1.49
N ILE A 398 11.71 15.96 2.12
CA ILE A 398 12.92 16.18 2.92
C ILE A 398 12.87 15.33 4.18
N ASN A 399 11.70 15.21 4.83
CA ASN A 399 11.54 14.35 5.99
C ASN A 399 11.72 12.87 5.65
N GLU A 400 11.25 12.40 4.49
CA GLU A 400 11.51 11.03 4.07
C GLU A 400 12.99 10.74 3.81
N TYR A 401 13.71 11.69 3.19
CA TYR A 401 15.15 11.58 2.99
C TYR A 401 15.93 11.71 4.31
N LYS A 402 15.53 12.65 5.17
CA LYS A 402 16.20 12.90 6.45
C LYS A 402 15.74 11.99 7.57
N VAL A 403 14.74 11.14 7.37
CA VAL A 403 14.24 10.17 8.36
C VAL A 403 13.91 10.85 9.72
N LEU A 404 13.44 12.10 9.71
CA LEU A 404 13.38 12.95 10.93
C LEU A 404 12.34 12.48 11.94
N PHE A 405 11.27 11.85 11.47
CA PHE A 405 10.12 11.47 12.29
C PHE A 405 9.78 9.98 12.19
N LEU A 406 10.76 9.12 11.88
CA LEU A 406 10.45 7.71 11.66
C LEU A 406 10.01 7.02 12.95
N LEU A 407 8.89 6.31 12.87
CA LEU A 407 8.30 5.56 13.97
C LEU A 407 8.58 4.08 13.79
N PRO A 408 8.41 3.26 14.86
CA PRO A 408 8.56 1.83 14.75
C PRO A 408 7.69 1.27 13.63
N ASN A 409 8.31 0.55 12.70
CA ASN A 409 7.66 -0.09 11.56
C ASN A 409 8.47 -1.33 11.15
N LEU A 410 8.12 -1.99 10.04
CA LEU A 410 8.82 -3.21 9.62
C LEU A 410 10.17 -2.96 8.92
N GLY A 411 10.63 -1.70 8.86
CA GLY A 411 11.75 -1.24 8.03
C GLY A 411 13.00 -0.93 8.82
N ASN A 412 14.15 -1.17 8.23
CA ASN A 412 15.42 -1.12 8.96
C ASN A 412 15.83 0.29 9.42
N TYR A 413 15.16 1.32 8.92
CA TYR A 413 15.55 2.71 9.16
C TYR A 413 15.29 3.14 10.60
N TRP A 414 14.13 2.86 11.19
CA TRP A 414 13.73 3.53 12.44
C TRP A 414 14.66 3.19 13.61
N TYR A 415 15.02 1.91 13.74
CA TYR A 415 15.86 1.46 14.83
C TYR A 415 17.32 1.85 14.58
N LEU A 416 17.85 1.61 13.37
CA LEU A 416 19.24 1.93 13.06
C LEU A 416 19.53 3.43 13.23
N PHE A 417 18.73 4.30 12.62
CA PHE A 417 18.93 5.75 12.74
C PHE A 417 18.63 6.31 14.14
N SER A 418 17.90 5.58 14.99
CA SER A 418 17.77 5.94 16.41
C SER A 418 19.03 5.66 17.23
N THR A 419 19.89 4.74 16.76
CA THR A 419 21.13 4.32 17.45
C THR A 419 22.41 4.88 16.82
N THR A 420 22.33 5.43 15.61
CA THR A 420 23.50 5.98 14.88
C THR A 420 24.04 7.22 15.57
N PHE A 421 25.37 7.31 15.70
CA PHE A 421 26.04 8.50 16.19
C PHE A 421 25.86 9.69 15.22
N ARG A 422 25.78 10.91 15.78
CA ARG A 422 25.53 12.14 15.02
C ARG A 422 26.54 12.36 13.89
N ASP A 423 27.82 12.09 14.14
CA ASP A 423 28.90 12.33 13.18
C ASP A 423 28.78 11.44 11.93
N TYR A 424 28.19 10.25 12.07
CA TYR A 424 28.00 9.31 10.97
C TYR A 424 26.60 9.38 10.34
N TYR A 425 25.71 10.24 10.85
CA TYR A 425 24.31 10.30 10.43
C TYR A 425 24.16 10.50 8.92
N HIS A 426 24.85 11.50 8.37
CA HIS A 426 24.76 11.84 6.95
C HIS A 426 25.38 10.75 6.05
N SER A 427 26.47 10.13 6.48
CA SER A 427 27.11 9.02 5.75
C SER A 427 26.19 7.80 5.69
N PHE A 428 25.60 7.41 6.82
CA PHE A 428 24.64 6.29 6.87
C PHE A 428 23.39 6.59 6.06
N LEU A 429 22.87 7.82 6.14
CA LEU A 429 21.71 8.25 5.37
C LEU A 429 21.95 8.12 3.87
N PHE A 430 23.12 8.59 3.39
CA PHE A 430 23.49 8.43 1.99
C PHE A 430 23.58 6.94 1.60
N LEU A 431 24.29 6.12 2.38
CA LEU A 431 24.46 4.69 2.06
C LEU A 431 23.13 3.92 2.06
N PHE A 432 22.30 4.12 3.08
CA PHE A 432 21.02 3.43 3.21
C PHE A 432 20.05 3.80 2.09
N HIS A 433 20.06 5.04 1.60
CA HIS A 433 19.21 5.40 0.46
C HIS A 433 19.82 5.02 -0.89
N PHE A 434 21.13 5.24 -1.07
CA PHE A 434 21.75 5.15 -2.40
C PHE A 434 21.99 3.71 -2.85
N HIS A 435 22.22 2.77 -1.92
CA HIS A 435 22.54 1.38 -2.30
C HIS A 435 21.45 0.74 -3.16
N VAL A 436 20.18 1.12 -2.97
CA VAL A 436 19.02 0.60 -3.72
C VAL A 436 19.11 0.94 -5.21
N PHE A 437 19.74 2.05 -5.57
CA PHE A 437 19.88 2.50 -6.96
C PHE A 437 21.02 1.78 -7.72
N PHE A 438 21.83 0.97 -7.04
CA PHE A 438 22.81 0.11 -7.72
C PHE A 438 22.22 -1.17 -8.30
N TYR A 439 21.02 -1.58 -7.87
CA TYR A 439 20.39 -2.82 -8.34
C TYR A 439 19.81 -2.78 -9.77
N PRO A 440 19.14 -1.69 -10.23
CA PRO A 440 18.46 -1.67 -11.51
C PRO A 440 19.37 -1.96 -12.71
N LEU A 441 20.55 -1.36 -12.76
CA LEU A 441 21.47 -1.49 -13.90
C LEU A 441 21.96 -2.94 -14.13
N PRO A 442 22.61 -3.62 -13.17
CA PRO A 442 23.06 -5.00 -13.36
C PRO A 442 21.90 -5.98 -13.56
N LEU A 443 20.77 -5.76 -12.87
CA LEU A 443 19.58 -6.60 -13.05
C LEU A 443 18.94 -6.40 -14.43
N LEU A 444 18.96 -5.18 -14.97
CA LEU A 444 18.48 -4.91 -16.33
C LEU A 444 19.35 -5.67 -17.34
N PHE A 445 20.69 -5.56 -17.25
CA PHE A 445 21.58 -6.30 -18.14
C PHE A 445 21.32 -7.80 -18.08
N ARG A 446 21.04 -8.33 -16.89
CA ARG A 446 20.84 -9.77 -16.72
C ARG A 446 19.43 -10.25 -17.10
N LEU A 447 18.40 -9.44 -16.86
CA LEU A 447 16.98 -9.83 -16.99
C LEU A 447 16.25 -9.09 -18.11
N VAL A 448 16.99 -8.44 -19.02
CA VAL A 448 16.44 -7.63 -20.13
C VAL A 448 15.39 -8.40 -20.95
N LYS A 449 15.56 -9.71 -21.13
CA LYS A 449 14.64 -10.57 -21.89
C LYS A 449 13.45 -11.09 -21.09
N THR A 450 13.48 -10.95 -19.78
CA THR A 450 12.40 -11.34 -18.88
C THR A 450 11.87 -10.11 -18.12
N PRO A 451 11.24 -9.16 -18.82
CA PRO A 451 10.81 -7.88 -18.24
C PRO A 451 9.78 -8.05 -17.12
N LEU A 452 8.93 -9.07 -17.18
CA LEU A 452 7.93 -9.35 -16.14
C LEU A 452 8.58 -9.66 -14.79
N ILE A 453 9.63 -10.47 -14.82
CA ILE A 453 10.42 -10.84 -13.64
C ILE A 453 11.20 -9.62 -13.14
N TYR A 454 11.84 -8.88 -14.05
CA TYR A 454 12.52 -7.63 -13.71
C TYR A 454 11.59 -6.64 -13.01
N LEU A 455 10.37 -6.43 -13.53
CA LEU A 455 9.36 -5.57 -12.91
C LEU A 455 8.97 -6.05 -11.51
N LYS A 456 8.66 -7.34 -11.33
CA LYS A 456 8.31 -7.91 -10.02
C LYS A 456 9.42 -7.71 -8.99
N ILE A 457 10.68 -7.91 -9.40
CA ILE A 457 11.86 -7.70 -8.53
C ILE A 457 12.03 -6.22 -8.19
N MET A 458 11.92 -5.31 -9.16
CA MET A 458 12.01 -3.86 -8.91
C MET A 458 10.92 -3.39 -7.94
N ILE A 459 9.69 -3.87 -8.09
CA ILE A 459 8.60 -3.61 -7.15
C ILE A 459 8.94 -4.13 -5.76
N SER A 460 9.40 -5.38 -5.66
CA SER A 460 9.71 -6.00 -4.36
C SER A 460 10.86 -5.29 -3.64
N ILE A 461 11.90 -4.87 -4.37
CA ILE A 461 13.01 -4.09 -3.80
C ILE A 461 12.51 -2.71 -3.32
N ALA A 462 11.72 -2.01 -4.13
CA ALA A 462 11.17 -0.71 -3.73
C ALA A 462 10.29 -0.79 -2.48
N LEU A 463 9.45 -1.83 -2.38
CA LEU A 463 8.56 -2.07 -1.25
C LEU A 463 9.30 -2.48 0.03
N VAL A 464 10.38 -3.25 -0.08
CA VAL A 464 11.12 -3.75 1.09
C VAL A 464 12.11 -2.71 1.64
N PHE A 465 12.73 -1.91 0.77
CA PHE A 465 13.80 -1.00 1.17
C PHE A 465 13.36 0.45 1.42
N HIS A 466 12.08 0.79 1.29
CA HIS A 466 11.65 2.15 1.65
C HIS A 466 11.52 2.33 3.18
N PRO A 467 11.71 3.56 3.72
CA PRO A 467 11.75 3.78 5.17
C PRO A 467 10.46 3.48 5.95
N ASN A 468 9.31 3.46 5.26
CA ASN A 468 7.97 3.39 5.86
C ASN A 468 7.24 2.08 5.52
N ILE A 469 7.95 0.96 5.46
CA ILE A 469 7.40 -0.34 5.08
C ILE A 469 6.28 -0.78 6.04
N THR A 470 5.24 -1.36 5.46
CA THR A 470 4.04 -1.87 6.13
C THR A 470 3.89 -3.38 5.93
N VAL A 471 2.98 -4.01 6.67
CA VAL A 471 2.66 -5.44 6.47
C VAL A 471 2.13 -5.70 5.06
N ASN A 472 1.34 -4.78 4.50
CA ASN A 472 0.76 -4.92 3.17
C ASN A 472 1.81 -4.90 2.06
N ASP A 473 2.93 -4.20 2.27
CA ASP A 473 4.06 -4.19 1.32
C ASP A 473 4.72 -5.57 1.20
N ILE A 474 4.87 -6.26 2.33
CA ILE A 474 5.42 -7.62 2.38
C ILE A 474 4.46 -8.60 1.73
N VAL A 475 3.17 -8.55 2.11
CA VAL A 475 2.12 -9.40 1.53
C VAL A 475 2.05 -9.20 0.02
N PHE A 476 2.05 -7.97 -0.46
CA PHE A 476 1.98 -7.65 -1.88
C PHE A 476 3.22 -8.12 -2.64
N SER A 477 4.42 -7.94 -2.07
CA SER A 477 5.67 -8.46 -2.66
C SER A 477 5.64 -9.97 -2.84
N LEU A 478 5.21 -10.71 -1.81
CA LEU A 478 5.05 -12.16 -1.88
C LEU A 478 3.98 -12.58 -2.89
N LEU A 479 2.88 -11.84 -2.95
CA LEU A 479 1.78 -12.10 -3.87
C LEU A 479 2.22 -11.99 -5.35
N LEU A 480 3.03 -10.97 -5.68
CA LEU A 480 3.60 -10.83 -7.02
C LEU A 480 4.53 -11.98 -7.41
N LEU A 481 5.30 -12.51 -6.44
CA LEU A 481 6.20 -13.64 -6.64
C LEU A 481 5.45 -14.97 -6.79
N VAL A 482 4.27 -15.09 -6.18
CA VAL A 482 3.39 -16.29 -6.26
C VAL A 482 2.64 -16.39 -7.59
N ILE A 483 2.57 -15.33 -8.40
CA ILE A 483 1.94 -15.39 -9.74
C ILE A 483 2.51 -16.57 -10.58
N ASP A 484 3.80 -16.85 -10.45
CA ASP A 484 4.51 -17.96 -11.11
C ASP A 484 4.87 -19.08 -10.10
N TYR A 485 3.91 -19.49 -9.27
CA TYR A 485 4.12 -20.28 -8.05
C TYR A 485 4.99 -21.53 -8.20
N LYS A 486 4.88 -22.30 -9.30
CA LYS A 486 5.65 -23.54 -9.46
C LYS A 486 7.15 -23.29 -9.30
N ARG A 487 7.66 -22.27 -9.98
CA ARG A 487 9.10 -22.01 -10.01
C ARG A 487 9.62 -21.41 -8.70
N THR A 488 8.81 -20.58 -8.05
CA THR A 488 9.17 -19.93 -6.79
C THR A 488 9.05 -20.87 -5.58
N VAL A 489 8.04 -21.75 -5.56
CA VAL A 489 7.74 -22.64 -4.42
C VAL A 489 8.62 -23.89 -4.41
N TYR A 490 9.02 -24.42 -5.58
CA TYR A 490 9.86 -25.63 -5.64
C TYR A 490 11.36 -25.36 -5.43
N ALA A 491 11.83 -24.16 -5.78
CA ALA A 491 13.24 -23.79 -5.69
C ALA A 491 13.68 -23.33 -4.28
N ILE A 492 12.72 -23.07 -3.39
CA ILE A 492 12.93 -22.43 -2.09
C ILE A 492 12.18 -23.27 -1.05
N PRO A 493 12.68 -23.40 0.20
CA PRO A 493 11.88 -23.91 1.31
C PRO A 493 10.77 -22.91 1.71
N PHE A 494 9.90 -22.55 0.76
CA PHE A 494 8.96 -21.43 0.84
C PHE A 494 7.99 -21.58 2.01
N ILE A 495 7.41 -22.76 2.21
CA ILE A 495 6.51 -23.02 3.35
C ILE A 495 7.23 -22.77 4.67
N LYS A 496 8.44 -23.31 4.84
CA LYS A 496 9.22 -23.19 6.08
C LYS A 496 9.51 -21.71 6.38
N LEU A 497 9.94 -20.96 5.36
CA LEU A 497 10.19 -19.53 5.47
C LEU A 497 8.93 -18.74 5.80
N ILE A 498 7.80 -19.06 5.17
CA ILE A 498 6.51 -18.41 5.46
C ILE A 498 6.06 -18.68 6.89
N ILE A 499 6.20 -19.91 7.41
CA ILE A 499 5.83 -20.24 8.80
C ILE A 499 6.70 -19.43 9.77
N ILE A 500 8.01 -19.39 9.56
CA ILE A 500 8.93 -18.61 10.42
C ILE A 500 8.59 -17.12 10.35
N MET A 501 8.32 -16.60 9.15
CA MET A 501 7.94 -15.20 8.95
C MET A 501 6.63 -14.85 9.66
N LEU A 502 5.59 -15.68 9.54
CA LEU A 502 4.30 -15.46 10.20
C LEU A 502 4.43 -15.53 11.73
N GLY A 503 5.23 -16.47 12.25
CA GLY A 503 5.53 -16.56 13.67
C GLY A 503 6.21 -15.28 14.20
N ASN A 504 7.23 -14.79 13.48
CA ASN A 504 7.94 -13.57 13.86
C ASN A 504 7.10 -12.29 13.66
N LEU A 505 6.18 -12.27 12.70
CA LEU A 505 5.24 -11.17 12.53
C LEU A 505 4.23 -11.11 13.70
N GLY A 506 3.79 -12.27 14.19
CA GLY A 506 2.99 -12.37 15.42
C GLY A 506 3.78 -11.91 16.66
N LEU A 507 5.04 -12.33 16.80
CA LEU A 507 5.92 -11.88 17.88
C LEU A 507 6.23 -10.38 17.80
N PHE A 508 6.45 -9.83 16.60
CA PHE A 508 6.66 -8.41 16.38
C PHE A 508 5.52 -7.59 16.98
N PHE A 509 4.27 -7.97 16.70
CA PHE A 509 3.08 -7.35 17.28
C PHE A 509 3.06 -7.43 18.81
N VAL A 510 3.30 -8.62 19.37
CA VAL A 510 3.32 -8.82 20.84
C VAL A 510 4.41 -7.94 21.46
N THR A 511 5.62 -7.95 20.92
CA THR A 511 6.74 -7.16 21.46
C THR A 511 6.53 -5.66 21.32
N THR A 512 5.89 -5.19 20.24
CA THR A 512 5.55 -3.78 20.04
C THR A 512 4.54 -3.31 21.08
N ASN A 513 3.54 -4.12 21.35
CA ASN A 513 2.56 -3.85 22.40
C ASN A 513 3.19 -3.85 23.81
N LEU A 514 4.07 -4.82 24.11
CA LEU A 514 4.79 -4.86 25.39
C LEU A 514 5.69 -3.63 25.58
N TRP A 515 6.35 -3.17 24.52
CA TRP A 515 7.22 -2.00 24.56
C TRP A 515 6.43 -0.69 24.64
N LEU A 516 5.54 -0.41 23.69
CA LEU A 516 4.87 0.89 23.56
C LEU A 516 3.67 1.07 24.50
N ARG A 517 2.86 0.02 24.70
CA ARG A 517 1.62 0.13 25.48
C ARG A 517 1.82 -0.24 26.94
N LYS A 518 2.49 -1.38 27.19
CA LYS A 518 2.69 -1.90 28.55
C LYS A 518 3.96 -1.37 29.21
N ASN A 519 4.90 -0.78 28.46
CA ASN A 519 6.21 -0.33 28.95
C ASN A 519 7.01 -1.42 29.71
N THR A 520 6.76 -2.70 29.41
CA THR A 520 7.48 -3.85 29.98
C THR A 520 8.47 -4.47 28.99
N GLY A 521 8.40 -4.09 27.72
CA GLY A 521 9.27 -4.57 26.65
C GLY A 521 10.35 -3.56 26.26
N ASN A 522 11.34 -4.03 25.50
CA ASN A 522 12.43 -3.24 24.93
C ASN A 522 12.30 -3.20 23.39
N ALA A 523 12.63 -2.06 22.78
CA ALA A 523 12.73 -1.86 21.33
C ALA A 523 13.59 -2.92 20.64
N ASN A 524 14.62 -3.46 21.30
CA ASN A 524 15.50 -4.48 20.75
C ASN A 524 14.75 -5.76 20.37
N TYR A 525 13.73 -6.16 21.15
CA TYR A 525 12.92 -7.35 20.83
C TYR A 525 12.04 -7.12 19.60
N VAL A 526 11.51 -5.90 19.45
CA VAL A 526 10.74 -5.49 18.27
C VAL A 526 11.63 -5.54 17.03
N PHE A 527 12.81 -4.93 17.11
CA PHE A 527 13.78 -4.90 16.03
C PHE A 527 14.25 -6.30 15.62
N PHE A 528 14.47 -7.21 16.57
CA PHE A 528 14.85 -8.60 16.27
C PHE A 528 13.80 -9.33 15.44
N ASN A 529 12.54 -9.31 15.87
CA ASN A 529 11.44 -9.97 15.15
C ASN A 529 11.25 -9.37 13.75
N GLN A 530 11.32 -8.03 13.66
CA GLN A 530 11.30 -7.32 12.39
C GLN A 530 12.44 -7.75 11.46
N LEU A 531 13.67 -7.83 11.98
CA LEU A 531 14.86 -8.18 11.19
C LEU A 531 14.72 -9.57 10.58
N ILE A 532 14.11 -10.53 11.30
CA ILE A 532 13.82 -11.85 10.75
C ILE A 532 12.82 -11.77 9.59
N VAL A 533 11.71 -11.03 9.77
CA VAL A 533 10.69 -10.85 8.72
C VAL A 533 11.31 -10.19 7.47
N PHE A 534 12.12 -9.15 7.66
CA PHE A 534 12.84 -8.46 6.59
C PHE A 534 13.79 -9.43 5.85
N ASN A 535 14.64 -10.17 6.58
CA ASN A 535 15.63 -11.07 5.98
C ASN A 535 14.99 -12.25 5.24
N ILE A 536 13.87 -12.79 5.75
CA ILE A 536 13.14 -13.84 5.03
C ILE A 536 12.57 -13.30 3.73
N THR A 537 12.00 -12.10 3.74
CA THR A 537 11.44 -11.45 2.55
C THR A 537 12.54 -11.21 1.50
N THR A 538 13.69 -10.65 1.89
CA THR A 538 14.82 -10.43 0.97
C THR A 538 15.42 -11.74 0.46
N PHE A 539 15.47 -12.78 1.29
CA PHE A 539 15.92 -14.11 0.89
C PHE A 539 15.02 -14.72 -0.19
N ILE A 540 13.70 -14.60 -0.06
CA ILE A 540 12.74 -15.05 -1.07
C ILE A 540 12.94 -14.29 -2.39
N ILE A 541 13.15 -12.97 -2.33
CA ILE A 541 13.43 -12.14 -3.51
C ILE A 541 14.74 -12.58 -4.18
N THR A 542 15.82 -12.73 -3.41
CA THR A 542 17.14 -13.12 -3.93
C THR A 542 17.11 -14.52 -4.54
N SER A 543 16.40 -15.45 -3.91
CA SER A 543 16.24 -16.80 -4.42
C SER A 543 15.44 -16.84 -5.72
N SER A 544 14.41 -15.98 -5.82
CA SER A 544 13.66 -15.77 -7.06
C SER A 544 14.58 -15.23 -8.16
N ILE A 545 15.41 -14.23 -7.86
CA ILE A 545 16.43 -13.69 -8.80
C ILE A 545 17.36 -14.80 -9.29
N LYS A 546 17.95 -15.57 -8.36
CA LYS A 546 18.87 -16.68 -8.68
C LYS A 546 18.23 -17.71 -9.60
N PHE A 547 16.98 -18.07 -9.31
CA PHE A 547 16.23 -19.02 -10.13
C PHE A 547 16.07 -18.50 -11.57
N TYR A 548 15.60 -17.27 -11.76
CA TYR A 548 15.36 -16.74 -13.11
C TYR A 548 16.65 -16.45 -13.89
N ILE A 549 17.72 -16.09 -13.19
CA ILE A 549 19.06 -15.99 -13.76
C ILE A 549 19.51 -17.35 -14.32
N ARG A 550 19.28 -18.44 -13.59
CA ARG A 550 19.60 -19.80 -14.05
C ARG A 550 18.84 -20.16 -15.33
N VAL A 551 17.54 -19.85 -15.40
CA VAL A 551 16.70 -20.12 -16.59
C VAL A 551 17.24 -19.44 -17.86
N GLN A 552 17.84 -18.26 -17.74
CA GLN A 552 18.38 -17.53 -18.89
C GLN A 552 19.82 -17.94 -19.26
N THR A 553 20.48 -18.69 -18.39
CA THR A 553 21.88 -19.05 -18.58
C THR A 553 21.99 -20.21 -19.59
N PRO A 554 22.83 -20.10 -20.63
CA PRO A 554 23.13 -21.23 -21.51
C PRO A 554 23.68 -22.44 -20.75
N GLU A 555 23.30 -23.65 -21.16
CA GLU A 555 23.69 -24.90 -20.49
C GLU A 555 25.21 -25.09 -20.41
N ARG A 556 25.95 -24.63 -21.43
CA ARG A 556 27.43 -24.64 -21.43
C ARG A 556 28.00 -23.89 -20.22
N GLN A 557 27.47 -22.71 -19.91
CA GLN A 557 27.90 -21.91 -18.76
C GLN A 557 27.45 -22.52 -17.41
N LEU A 558 26.34 -23.27 -17.39
CA LEU A 558 25.91 -24.02 -16.21
C LEU A 558 26.82 -25.22 -15.92
N GLN A 559 27.26 -25.93 -16.97
CA GLN A 559 28.15 -27.10 -16.89
C GLN A 559 29.59 -26.73 -16.50
N GLU A 560 30.06 -25.53 -16.86
CA GLU A 560 31.36 -24.99 -16.44
C GLU A 560 31.43 -24.64 -14.94
N GLY A 561 30.39 -24.90 -14.14
CA GLY A 561 30.37 -24.62 -12.70
C GLY A 561 30.26 -23.13 -12.35
N LYS A 562 30.08 -22.25 -13.34
CA LYS A 562 30.01 -20.78 -13.17
C LYS A 562 28.66 -20.29 -12.64
N CYS A 563 27.78 -21.18 -12.14
CA CYS A 563 26.43 -20.81 -11.70
C CYS A 563 26.00 -21.44 -10.38
N ILE A 564 25.17 -20.66 -9.67
CA ILE A 564 24.68 -20.90 -8.32
C ILE A 564 23.81 -22.16 -8.28
N VAL A 565 24.12 -23.06 -7.34
CA VAL A 565 23.33 -24.28 -7.07
C VAL A 565 21.91 -23.89 -6.68
N VAL A 566 20.93 -24.25 -7.51
CA VAL A 566 19.50 -24.17 -7.19
C VAL A 566 19.00 -25.60 -6.98
N SER A 567 18.21 -25.83 -5.92
CA SER A 567 17.71 -27.14 -5.53
C SER A 567 17.00 -27.85 -6.70
N LYS A 568 17.15 -29.18 -6.78
CA LYS A 568 16.46 -30.00 -7.78
C LYS A 568 14.95 -30.02 -7.49
N GLU A 569 14.16 -30.00 -8.56
CA GLU A 569 12.70 -30.08 -8.52
C GLU A 569 12.26 -31.41 -7.86
N LYS A 570 11.53 -31.34 -6.75
CA LYS A 570 10.91 -32.53 -6.12
C LYS A 570 9.62 -32.86 -6.88
N THR A 571 9.46 -34.10 -7.31
CA THR A 571 8.43 -34.57 -8.25
C THR A 571 6.98 -34.57 -7.71
N LYS A 572 6.77 -34.42 -6.40
CA LYS A 572 5.44 -34.20 -5.80
C LYS A 572 5.53 -33.27 -4.59
N PHE A 573 4.80 -32.15 -4.63
CA PHE A 573 4.54 -31.33 -3.44
C PHE A 573 3.49 -32.02 -2.58
N ASN A 574 3.90 -32.52 -1.41
CA ASN A 574 2.97 -33.00 -0.41
C ASN A 574 3.19 -32.18 0.87
N LEU A 575 2.31 -31.21 1.11
CA LEU A 575 2.39 -30.26 2.24
C LEU A 575 2.61 -31.01 3.56
N PHE A 576 1.87 -32.11 3.77
CA PHE A 576 1.94 -32.94 4.96
C PHE A 576 3.25 -33.71 5.08
N GLN A 577 3.81 -34.21 3.98
CA GLN A 577 5.08 -34.94 4.01
C GLN A 577 6.25 -33.99 4.27
N THR A 578 6.18 -32.77 3.73
CA THR A 578 7.17 -31.72 4.00
C THR A 578 7.10 -31.27 5.46
N LEU A 579 5.90 -31.10 6.02
CA LEU A 579 5.73 -30.82 7.45
C LEU A 579 6.23 -31.99 8.33
N LYS A 580 5.95 -33.25 7.95
CA LYS A 580 6.36 -34.45 8.69
C LYS A 580 7.87 -34.67 8.68
N GLU A 581 8.55 -34.40 7.56
CA GLU A 581 10.03 -34.42 7.45
C GLU A 581 10.71 -33.30 8.25
N THR A 582 9.97 -32.33 8.79
CA THR A 582 10.54 -31.15 9.47
C THR A 582 10.36 -31.19 10.99
N PHE A 583 9.43 -32.00 11.50
CA PHE A 583 9.11 -32.08 12.94
C PHE A 583 9.40 -33.46 13.57
N VAL A 584 9.95 -34.38 12.79
CA VAL A 584 10.61 -35.61 13.24
C VAL A 584 12.06 -35.50 12.81
#